data_AF-A0A2D5ZCW4-F1
#
_entry.id   AF-A0A2D5ZCW4-F1
#
_cell.length_a   1.000
_cell.length_b   1.000
_cell.length_c   1.000
_cell.angle_alpha   90.00
_cell.angle_beta   90.00
_cell.angle_gamma   90.00
#
_symmetry.space_group_name_H-M   'P 1'
#
loop_
_entity.id
_entity.type
_entity.pdbx_description
1 polymer ?
#
loop_
_entity_poly.entity_id
_entity_poly.type
_entity_poly.pdbx_seq_one_letter_code
_entity_poly.pdbx_strand_id
1 'polypeptide(L)'
;MAARARLTFEMSRLFLNDDGRILKDHNEDLTRWRRARKTFVLPASAAGAGADLWFIAAPYDGGGGVPLRVRLNGRALGRITGSPPNLSWHRLRVGKGRLRAGANQFDFECDTPAMNAWKLGIAGRAGRSGSAISFDGGESWQNDCMGLYGALTGEYVVRLRSRSAALHDPAPGKVVYPDPKHPKLAELRRMIPRSVTRSSDPWRRLLALRTWVATRWSHDPFGPPYCPWDAPTILDWARRDRGHSGRGKVAMCVHFGVVFASLATALGFRARCIAVTRAIGSNDGHFLCEVLDQEQGRWILHDANFDLHYEDDRPLSAVDVAQRIGDGASMKDCVRAGRGLPTKPARVVEAYRRLIRSGDCCRLISVWRRMDFMTDPSVAPGHHGSVAYLEPQWVWFDPSREETAMFPLRTGEKWFARS
;
A
#
# COMPACT_ATOMS: atom_id res chain seq x y z
N MET A 1 26.66 -0.06 -0.92
CA MET A 1 25.84 -0.67 0.15
C MET A 1 25.76 0.30 1.33
N ALA A 2 24.92 1.33 1.21
CA ALA A 2 24.79 2.36 2.23
C ALA A 2 24.13 1.78 3.48
N ALA A 3 24.68 2.10 4.65
CA ALA A 3 24.13 1.81 5.95
C ALA A 3 22.64 2.18 5.99
N ARG A 4 21.77 1.18 5.86
CA ARG A 4 20.36 1.31 6.24
C ARG A 4 20.39 1.71 7.70
N ALA A 5 20.10 2.98 7.96
CA ALA A 5 20.00 3.53 9.30
C ALA A 5 19.27 2.50 10.17
N ARG A 6 19.97 2.00 11.20
CA ARG A 6 19.33 1.45 12.40
C ARG A 6 18.50 2.61 12.98
N LEU A 7 17.37 2.91 12.37
CA LEU A 7 16.31 3.68 12.99
C LEU A 7 15.90 2.84 14.19
N THR A 8 16.47 3.16 15.35
CA THR A 8 15.95 2.96 16.71
C THR A 8 14.67 2.14 16.81
N PHE A 9 14.74 0.84 16.48
CA PHE A 9 13.63 -0.10 16.67
C PHE A 9 13.39 -0.39 18.16
N GLU A 10 14.34 -0.03 19.03
CA GLU A 10 14.23 -0.21 20.48
C GLU A 10 13.15 0.66 21.13
N MET A 11 12.76 1.76 20.49
CA MET A 11 11.75 2.70 21.00
C MET A 11 10.46 2.72 20.19
N SER A 12 10.35 1.92 19.13
CA SER A 12 9.18 1.86 18.26
C SER A 12 8.01 1.13 18.93
N ARG A 13 6.79 1.67 18.83
CA ARG A 13 5.57 0.92 19.20
C ARG A 13 5.29 -0.27 18.26
N LEU A 14 5.76 -0.21 17.02
CA LEU A 14 5.53 -1.23 16.01
C LEU A 14 6.82 -2.02 15.73
N PHE A 15 6.76 -3.32 15.98
CA PHE A 15 7.79 -4.28 15.62
C PHE A 15 7.40 -4.91 14.28
N LEU A 16 8.21 -4.65 13.26
CA LEU A 16 8.12 -5.26 11.95
C LEU A 16 9.52 -5.51 11.39
N ASN A 17 9.62 -6.49 10.51
CA ASN A 17 10.83 -6.83 9.75
C ASN A 17 10.47 -7.21 8.30
N ASP A 18 9.21 -7.08 7.90
CA ASP A 18 8.80 -7.19 6.50
C ASP A 18 8.93 -5.83 5.78
N ASP A 19 8.83 -5.83 4.45
CA ASP A 19 8.72 -4.62 3.63
C ASP A 19 7.35 -4.48 2.94
N GLY A 20 6.40 -5.35 3.30
CA GLY A 20 5.05 -5.41 2.71
C GLY A 20 5.01 -5.82 1.24
N ARG A 21 6.12 -6.21 0.60
CA ARG A 21 6.17 -6.51 -0.84
C ARG A 21 5.79 -7.97 -1.13
N ILE A 22 4.52 -8.30 -0.90
CA ILE A 22 3.97 -9.63 -1.20
C ILE A 22 3.73 -9.78 -2.69
N LEU A 23 4.06 -10.95 -3.23
CA LEU A 23 3.58 -11.39 -4.54
C LEU A 23 2.23 -12.09 -4.36
N LYS A 24 1.17 -11.54 -4.96
CA LYS A 24 -0.23 -11.97 -4.76
C LYS A 24 -0.42 -13.49 -4.83
N ASP A 25 0.31 -14.16 -5.72
CA ASP A 25 0.14 -15.60 -5.99
C ASP A 25 1.23 -16.48 -5.37
N HIS A 26 2.17 -15.91 -4.60
CA HIS A 26 3.27 -16.66 -3.97
C HIS A 26 3.23 -16.52 -2.44
N ASN A 27 2.15 -17.00 -1.84
CA ASN A 27 1.95 -17.00 -0.39
C ASN A 27 2.41 -18.30 0.25
N GLU A 28 2.37 -18.37 1.57
CA GLU A 28 2.65 -19.58 2.34
C GLU A 28 1.37 -20.34 2.64
N ASP A 29 1.28 -21.58 2.17
CA ASP A 29 0.13 -22.44 2.45
C ASP A 29 0.29 -23.15 3.78
N LEU A 30 -0.75 -23.12 4.60
CA LEU A 30 -0.72 -23.68 5.94
C LEU A 30 -1.51 -24.99 6.02
N THR A 31 -0.87 -26.00 6.60
CA THR A 31 -1.45 -27.33 6.85
C THR A 31 -1.04 -27.82 8.24
N ARG A 32 -1.47 -29.03 8.63
CA ARG A 32 -1.06 -29.62 9.91
C ARG A 32 0.44 -29.92 9.98
N TRP A 33 1.03 -30.16 8.81
CA TRP A 33 2.45 -30.44 8.59
C TRP A 33 3.24 -29.17 8.26
N ARG A 34 2.62 -28.27 7.49
CA ARG A 34 3.22 -27.02 7.04
C ARG A 34 2.82 -25.85 7.94
N ARG A 35 3.69 -25.48 8.88
CA ARG A 35 3.42 -24.41 9.86
C ARG A 35 4.38 -23.25 9.71
N ALA A 36 3.86 -22.03 9.88
CA ALA A 36 4.64 -20.81 9.79
C ALA A 36 4.97 -20.28 11.18
N ARG A 37 6.20 -19.80 11.38
CA ARG A 37 6.66 -19.14 12.61
C ARG A 37 7.14 -17.73 12.30
N LYS A 38 6.79 -16.81 13.18
CA LYS A 38 7.32 -15.44 13.24
C LYS A 38 7.96 -15.21 14.59
N THR A 39 9.19 -14.73 14.61
CA THR A 39 9.93 -14.39 15.82
C THR A 39 10.20 -12.89 15.87
N PHE A 40 9.78 -12.26 16.98
CA PHE A 40 10.18 -10.89 17.31
C PHE A 40 11.14 -10.91 18.50
N VAL A 41 12.23 -10.15 18.42
CA VAL A 41 13.11 -9.87 19.56
C VAL A 41 12.67 -8.54 20.15
N LEU A 42 12.14 -8.56 21.37
CA LEU A 42 11.54 -7.40 22.01
C LEU A 42 12.45 -6.79 23.09
N PRO A 43 12.53 -5.46 23.21
CA PRO A 43 13.23 -4.81 24.31
C PRO A 43 12.45 -4.98 25.62
N ALA A 44 13.13 -4.77 26.75
CA ALA A 44 12.49 -4.84 28.08
C ALA A 44 11.32 -3.85 28.23
N SER A 45 11.39 -2.69 27.58
CA SER A 45 10.33 -1.67 27.53
C SER A 45 9.02 -2.16 26.89
N ALA A 46 9.06 -3.24 26.10
CA ALA A 46 7.89 -3.87 25.50
C ALA A 46 7.38 -5.09 26.29
N ALA A 47 8.20 -5.64 27.20
CA ALA A 47 7.86 -6.82 27.97
C ALA A 47 6.69 -6.54 28.93
N GLY A 48 5.82 -7.54 29.14
CA GLY A 48 4.65 -7.41 30.03
C GLY A 48 3.52 -6.51 29.51
N ALA A 49 3.76 -5.66 28.51
CA ALA A 49 2.73 -4.86 27.89
C ALA A 49 1.73 -5.73 27.10
N GLY A 50 0.50 -5.24 26.98
CA GLY A 50 -0.43 -5.77 25.97
C GLY A 50 0.01 -5.35 24.57
N ALA A 51 -0.43 -6.07 23.55
CA ALA A 51 -0.11 -5.76 22.16
C ALA A 51 -1.23 -6.18 21.22
N ASP A 52 -1.12 -5.76 19.96
CA ASP A 52 -1.93 -6.24 18.86
C ASP A 52 -1.02 -6.90 17.82
N LEU A 53 -1.27 -8.17 17.53
CA LEU A 53 -0.65 -8.91 16.45
C LEU A 53 -1.46 -8.66 15.18
N TRP A 54 -0.81 -8.11 14.16
CA TRP A 54 -1.37 -7.89 12.84
C TRP A 54 -0.70 -8.82 11.83
N PHE A 55 -1.46 -9.44 10.93
CA PHE A 55 -0.88 -10.29 9.90
C PHE A 55 -1.74 -10.32 8.64
N ILE A 56 -1.12 -10.61 7.51
CA ILE A 56 -1.80 -10.78 6.23
C ILE A 56 -2.10 -12.24 5.98
N ALA A 57 -3.38 -12.57 5.80
CA ALA A 57 -3.81 -13.92 5.44
C ALA A 57 -5.09 -13.89 4.61
N ALA A 58 -5.35 -14.99 3.90
CA ALA A 58 -6.59 -15.26 3.19
C ALA A 58 -6.99 -16.72 3.36
N PRO A 59 -8.28 -17.03 3.56
CA PRO A 59 -8.77 -18.39 3.42
C PRO A 59 -8.78 -18.79 1.94
N TYR A 60 -8.72 -20.10 1.67
CA TYR A 60 -9.04 -20.63 0.34
C TYR A 60 -10.54 -20.56 0.07
N ASP A 61 -10.91 -20.30 -1.19
CA ASP A 61 -12.29 -20.41 -1.64
C ASP A 61 -12.81 -21.84 -1.42
N GLY A 62 -13.95 -21.97 -0.72
CA GLY A 62 -14.52 -23.27 -0.38
C GLY A 62 -13.74 -24.08 0.68
N GLY A 63 -12.74 -23.49 1.35
CA GLY A 63 -11.82 -24.14 2.30
C GLY A 63 -12.40 -24.68 3.62
N GLY A 64 -13.69 -25.03 3.65
CA GLY A 64 -14.25 -25.96 4.64
C GLY A 64 -14.32 -25.48 6.09
N GLY A 65 -14.15 -24.19 6.37
CA GLY A 65 -14.31 -23.64 7.73
C GLY A 65 -13.17 -23.99 8.71
N VAL A 66 -12.04 -24.51 8.23
CA VAL A 66 -10.87 -24.80 9.07
C VAL A 66 -10.30 -23.47 9.60
N PRO A 67 -10.19 -23.28 10.93
CA PRO A 67 -9.67 -22.04 11.50
C PRO A 67 -8.14 -21.94 11.34
N LEU A 68 -7.65 -20.73 11.11
CA LEU A 68 -6.23 -20.40 11.29
C LEU A 68 -5.96 -20.19 12.79
N ARG A 69 -5.18 -21.07 13.40
CA ARG A 69 -4.81 -20.97 14.82
C ARG A 69 -3.47 -20.28 14.96
N VAL A 70 -3.35 -19.46 16.00
CA VAL A 70 -2.11 -18.76 16.36
C VAL A 70 -1.73 -19.09 17.79
N ARG A 71 -0.46 -19.47 17.99
CA ARG A 71 0.16 -19.66 19.31
C ARG A 71 1.22 -18.59 19.53
N LEU A 72 1.41 -18.18 20.79
CA LEU A 72 2.52 -17.33 21.21
C LEU A 72 3.30 -18.07 22.29
N ASN A 73 4.58 -18.35 21.99
CA ASN A 73 5.49 -19.12 22.85
C ASN A 73 4.88 -20.47 23.26
N GLY A 74 4.37 -21.23 22.28
CA GLY A 74 3.73 -22.53 22.47
C GLY A 74 2.29 -22.50 23.02
N ARG A 75 1.87 -21.38 23.64
CA ARG A 75 0.52 -21.22 24.24
C ARG A 75 -0.47 -20.64 23.24
N ALA A 76 -1.69 -21.17 23.20
CA ALA A 76 -2.76 -20.65 22.36
C ALA A 76 -2.95 -19.13 22.55
N LEU A 77 -2.98 -18.38 21.45
CA LEU A 77 -3.23 -16.95 21.43
C LEU A 77 -4.65 -16.65 20.94
N GLY A 78 -5.06 -17.29 19.84
CA GLY A 78 -6.37 -17.09 19.24
C GLY A 78 -6.53 -17.86 17.96
N ARG A 79 -7.67 -17.68 17.31
CA ARG A 79 -7.97 -18.25 15.99
C ARG A 79 -8.77 -17.27 15.15
N ILE A 80 -8.58 -17.33 13.83
CA ILE A 80 -9.39 -16.60 12.84
C ILE A 80 -10.19 -17.60 12.03
N THR A 81 -11.41 -17.22 11.68
CA THR A 81 -12.36 -18.00 10.88
C THR A 81 -12.93 -17.13 9.78
N GLY A 82 -12.71 -17.50 8.51
CA GLY A 82 -13.32 -16.84 7.34
C GLY A 82 -12.99 -15.35 7.16
N SER A 83 -13.36 -14.86 5.96
CA SER A 83 -13.30 -13.51 5.35
C SER A 83 -12.23 -12.49 5.78
N PRO A 84 -11.63 -11.76 4.81
CA PRO A 84 -11.99 -11.66 3.37
C PRO A 84 -11.32 -12.73 2.49
N PRO A 85 -11.85 -13.03 1.27
CA PRO A 85 -11.29 -14.03 0.35
C PRO A 85 -9.93 -13.63 -0.24
N ASN A 86 -9.59 -12.34 -0.18
CA ASN A 86 -8.30 -11.82 -0.61
C ASN A 86 -7.35 -11.67 0.59
N LEU A 87 -6.05 -11.64 0.33
CA LEU A 87 -5.04 -11.32 1.33
C LEU A 87 -5.37 -10.00 2.03
N SER A 88 -5.67 -10.07 3.32
CA SER A 88 -6.16 -8.94 4.10
C SER A 88 -5.55 -8.92 5.49
N TRP A 89 -5.59 -7.76 6.15
CA TRP A 89 -5.13 -7.60 7.52
C TRP A 89 -6.08 -8.28 8.50
N HIS A 90 -5.52 -9.14 9.34
CA HIS A 90 -6.15 -9.75 10.51
C HIS A 90 -5.51 -9.23 11.79
N ARG A 91 -6.26 -9.23 12.89
CA ARG A 91 -5.81 -8.76 14.20
C ARG A 91 -6.10 -9.80 15.27
N LEU A 92 -5.11 -10.09 16.11
CA LEU A 92 -5.28 -10.81 17.38
C LEU A 92 -4.71 -10.00 18.53
N ARG A 93 -5.45 -9.91 19.64
CA ARG A 93 -5.01 -9.18 20.82
C ARG A 93 -4.12 -10.05 21.70
N VAL A 94 -2.96 -9.52 22.08
CA VAL A 94 -2.04 -10.13 23.03
C VAL A 94 -2.29 -9.50 24.40
N GLY A 95 -2.70 -10.33 25.37
CA GLY A 95 -2.92 -9.90 26.76
C GLY A 95 -1.64 -9.41 27.44
N LYS A 96 -1.80 -8.56 28.47
CA LYS A 96 -0.68 -8.13 29.34
C LYS A 96 0.01 -9.36 29.97
N GLY A 97 1.32 -9.26 30.21
CA GLY A 97 2.13 -10.34 30.79
C GLY A 97 2.49 -11.49 29.85
N ARG A 98 1.95 -11.52 28.62
CA ARG A 98 2.23 -12.60 27.66
C ARG A 98 3.52 -12.42 26.86
N LEU A 99 3.95 -11.18 26.68
CA LEU A 99 5.20 -10.84 26.00
C LEU A 99 6.35 -10.79 26.99
N ARG A 100 7.50 -11.33 26.60
CA ARG A 100 8.75 -11.28 27.38
C ARG A 100 9.81 -10.43 26.67
N ALA A 101 10.81 -9.97 27.41
CA ALA A 101 12.02 -9.44 26.80
C ALA A 101 12.73 -10.55 26.00
N GLY A 102 13.38 -10.20 24.90
CA GLY A 102 14.00 -11.15 23.99
C GLY A 102 13.00 -11.81 23.03
N ALA A 103 13.25 -13.07 22.69
CA ALA A 103 12.53 -13.76 21.62
C ALA A 103 11.09 -14.15 22.00
N ASN A 104 10.14 -13.74 21.15
CA ASN A 104 8.72 -14.11 21.20
C ASN A 104 8.33 -14.75 19.87
N GLN A 105 7.87 -16.01 19.92
CA GLN A 105 7.53 -16.81 18.74
C GLN A 105 6.02 -16.88 18.56
N PHE A 106 5.55 -16.55 17.36
CA PHE A 106 4.17 -16.67 16.92
C PHE A 106 4.07 -17.76 15.86
N ASP A 107 3.36 -18.84 16.18
CA ASP A 107 3.21 -19.99 15.29
C ASP A 107 1.79 -20.01 14.72
N PHE A 108 1.70 -20.17 13.40
CA PHE A 108 0.48 -20.18 12.59
C PHE A 108 0.26 -21.59 12.04
N GLU A 109 -0.90 -22.17 12.33
CA GLU A 109 -1.21 -23.56 11.98
C GLU A 109 -2.67 -23.74 11.57
N CYS A 110 -2.90 -24.68 10.66
CA CYS A 110 -4.23 -25.11 10.24
C CYS A 110 -4.34 -26.63 10.36
N ASP A 111 -5.48 -27.11 10.84
CA ASP A 111 -5.69 -28.55 11.03
C ASP A 111 -6.31 -29.18 9.78
N THR A 112 -5.54 -29.18 8.69
CA THR A 112 -5.91 -29.82 7.41
C THR A 112 -4.69 -30.56 6.86
N PRO A 113 -4.85 -31.72 6.20
CA PRO A 113 -3.75 -32.38 5.52
C PRO A 113 -3.36 -31.69 4.20
N ALA A 114 -4.22 -30.84 3.63
CA ALA A 114 -4.05 -30.25 2.31
C ALA A 114 -3.88 -28.73 2.33
N MET A 115 -3.24 -28.16 1.31
CA MET A 115 -3.10 -26.71 1.09
C MET A 115 -4.41 -26.09 0.60
N ASN A 116 -5.44 -26.13 1.44
CA ASN A 116 -6.81 -25.75 1.08
C ASN A 116 -7.54 -24.97 2.18
N ALA A 117 -6.84 -24.53 3.23
CA ALA A 117 -7.43 -23.81 4.34
C ALA A 117 -7.04 -22.33 4.32
N TRP A 118 -5.76 -22.02 4.50
CA TRP A 118 -5.27 -20.65 4.60
C TRP A 118 -3.95 -20.42 3.89
N LYS A 119 -3.81 -19.20 3.37
CA LYS A 119 -2.59 -18.62 2.81
C LYS A 119 -2.11 -17.51 3.74
N LEU A 120 -0.85 -17.52 4.12
CA LEU A 120 -0.19 -16.46 4.89
C LEU A 120 0.71 -15.63 3.96
N GLY A 121 0.57 -14.32 4.06
CA GLY A 121 1.32 -13.37 3.25
C GLY A 121 2.82 -13.42 3.52
N ILE A 122 3.63 -13.55 2.47
CA ILE A 122 5.09 -13.60 2.55
C ILE A 122 5.71 -12.62 1.55
N ALA A 123 6.75 -11.89 1.99
CA ALA A 123 7.58 -11.05 1.14
C ALA A 123 8.95 -11.70 0.95
N GLY A 124 9.53 -11.60 -0.24
CA GLY A 124 10.90 -12.08 -0.49
C GLY A 124 11.92 -11.19 0.23
N ARG A 125 12.88 -11.78 0.94
CA ARG A 125 13.90 -11.03 1.69
C ARG A 125 15.26 -11.71 1.67
N ALA A 126 16.29 -10.95 1.29
CA ALA A 126 17.67 -11.38 1.46
C ALA A 126 18.14 -11.16 2.91
N GLY A 127 18.80 -12.17 3.50
CA GLY A 127 19.47 -12.07 4.80
C GLY A 127 18.68 -12.66 5.98
N ARG A 128 19.01 -12.21 7.21
CA ARG A 128 18.38 -12.74 8.43
C ARG A 128 16.88 -12.40 8.45
N SER A 129 16.07 -13.46 8.38
CA SER A 129 14.60 -13.42 8.51
C SER A 129 14.19 -13.73 9.95
N GLY A 130 13.13 -13.09 10.43
CA GLY A 130 12.44 -13.49 11.66
C GLY A 130 11.40 -14.58 11.42
N SER A 131 11.27 -15.05 10.17
CA SER A 131 10.31 -16.07 9.77
C SER A 131 10.97 -17.43 9.51
N ALA A 132 10.21 -18.49 9.79
CA ALA A 132 10.59 -19.86 9.50
C ALA A 132 9.37 -20.70 9.14
N ILE A 133 9.57 -21.73 8.32
CA ILE A 133 8.57 -22.74 7.95
C ILE A 133 8.96 -24.08 8.59
N SER A 134 7.97 -24.88 8.93
CA SER A 134 8.11 -26.29 9.32
C SER A 134 7.38 -27.15 8.29
N PHE A 135 7.89 -28.36 8.03
CA PHE A 135 7.27 -29.36 7.15
C PHE A 135 6.82 -30.63 7.90
N ASP A 136 7.10 -30.71 9.20
CA ASP A 136 6.90 -31.86 10.08
C ASP A 136 5.93 -31.55 11.24
N GLY A 137 5.13 -30.49 11.12
CA GLY A 137 4.16 -30.13 12.17
C GLY A 137 4.77 -29.42 13.38
N GLY A 138 5.95 -28.84 13.22
CA GLY A 138 6.60 -27.92 14.14
C GLY A 138 7.79 -28.52 14.90
N GLU A 139 8.25 -29.71 14.53
CA GLU A 139 9.41 -30.38 15.13
C GLU A 139 10.70 -29.69 14.69
N SER A 140 10.83 -29.39 13.40
CA SER A 140 11.95 -28.63 12.83
C SER A 140 11.49 -27.35 12.12
N TRP A 141 12.42 -26.39 12.00
CA TRP A 141 12.15 -25.06 11.47
C TRP A 141 13.31 -24.61 10.58
N GLN A 142 13.00 -24.11 9.40
CA GLN A 142 13.97 -23.57 8.44
C GLN A 142 13.48 -22.26 7.83
N ASN A 143 14.36 -21.48 7.20
CA ASN A 143 14.04 -20.18 6.61
C ASN A 143 14.36 -20.09 5.12
N ASP A 144 14.55 -21.23 4.49
CA ASP A 144 14.68 -21.44 3.06
C ASP A 144 13.51 -22.27 2.53
N CYS A 145 13.37 -22.31 1.21
CA CYS A 145 12.31 -23.05 0.52
C CYS A 145 10.89 -22.69 0.98
N MET A 146 10.64 -21.40 1.25
CA MET A 146 9.36 -20.88 1.74
C MET A 146 8.42 -20.49 0.59
N GLY A 147 7.14 -20.33 0.91
CA GLY A 147 6.07 -20.00 -0.05
C GLY A 147 5.65 -21.16 -0.96
N LEU A 148 4.60 -20.94 -1.76
CA LEU A 148 3.91 -21.97 -2.57
C LEU A 148 4.87 -22.86 -3.38
N TYR A 149 5.85 -22.26 -4.05
CA TYR A 149 6.80 -22.99 -4.91
C TYR A 149 8.12 -23.34 -4.21
N GLY A 150 8.24 -23.08 -2.91
CA GLY A 150 9.48 -23.33 -2.17
C GLY A 150 10.68 -22.58 -2.73
N ALA A 151 10.47 -21.38 -3.26
CA ALA A 151 11.50 -20.61 -3.96
C ALA A 151 11.97 -19.37 -3.18
N LEU A 152 11.40 -19.11 -2.00
CA LEU A 152 11.67 -17.89 -1.24
C LEU A 152 12.52 -18.18 0.00
N THR A 153 13.53 -17.35 0.21
CA THR A 153 13.91 -16.94 1.57
C THR A 153 13.04 -15.72 1.87
N GLY A 154 12.06 -15.89 2.77
CA GLY A 154 10.99 -14.93 2.94
C GLY A 154 10.80 -14.44 4.36
N GLU A 155 10.01 -13.38 4.48
CA GLU A 155 9.56 -12.82 5.73
C GLU A 155 8.03 -12.74 5.69
N TYR A 156 7.36 -13.40 6.63
CA TYR A 156 5.90 -13.31 6.73
C TYR A 156 5.50 -11.89 7.09
N VAL A 157 4.47 -11.37 6.42
CA VAL A 157 3.93 -10.02 6.71
C VAL A 157 3.07 -10.12 7.97
N VAL A 158 3.78 -10.08 9.10
CA VAL A 158 3.29 -10.16 10.47
C VAL A 158 3.98 -9.05 11.24
N ARG A 159 3.19 -8.27 11.99
CA ARG A 159 3.64 -7.09 12.74
C ARG A 159 3.06 -7.14 14.14
N LEU A 160 3.81 -6.64 15.11
CA LEU A 160 3.37 -6.58 16.50
C LEU A 160 3.38 -5.13 16.97
N ARG A 161 2.22 -4.59 17.33
CA ARG A 161 2.11 -3.26 17.93
C ARG A 161 2.00 -3.37 19.44
N SER A 162 3.03 -2.95 20.16
CA SER A 162 3.01 -2.85 21.62
C SER A 162 2.17 -1.67 22.08
N ARG A 163 1.47 -1.86 23.20
CA ARG A 163 0.73 -0.81 23.92
C ARG A 163 1.52 -0.24 25.09
N SER A 164 2.83 -0.51 25.15
CA SER A 164 3.69 0.09 26.16
C SER A 164 3.74 1.62 25.99
N ALA A 165 3.52 2.34 27.09
CA ALA A 165 3.62 3.79 27.12
C ALA A 165 5.07 4.29 26.92
N ALA A 166 6.06 3.44 27.21
CA ALA A 166 7.48 3.76 27.06
C ALA A 166 7.95 3.81 25.59
N LEU A 167 7.14 3.30 24.66
CA LEU A 167 7.43 3.26 23.23
C LEU A 167 6.64 4.37 22.51
N HIS A 168 7.15 4.82 21.37
CA HIS A 168 6.50 5.82 20.51
C HIS A 168 6.61 5.43 19.03
N ASP A 169 5.73 5.95 18.18
CA ASP A 169 5.88 5.79 16.73
C ASP A 169 6.96 6.75 16.21
N PRO A 170 7.75 6.35 15.21
CA PRO A 170 8.72 7.25 14.60
C PRO A 170 8.00 8.35 13.82
N ALA A 171 8.54 9.57 13.88
CA ALA A 171 8.10 10.65 13.01
C ALA A 171 8.44 10.30 11.54
N PRO A 172 7.51 10.50 10.60
CA PRO A 172 7.82 10.31 9.19
C PRO A 172 8.85 11.32 8.70
N GLY A 173 9.87 10.84 7.99
CA GLY A 173 10.82 11.72 7.29
C GLY A 173 10.14 12.46 6.12
N LYS A 174 10.88 13.37 5.48
CA LYS A 174 10.40 14.13 4.30
C LYS A 174 10.13 13.23 3.10
N VAL A 175 9.25 13.67 2.20
CA VAL A 175 9.11 13.11 0.86
C VAL A 175 10.40 13.37 0.09
N VAL A 176 10.91 12.33 -0.58
CA VAL A 176 12.09 12.38 -1.43
C VAL A 176 11.63 12.49 -2.87
N TYR A 177 12.09 13.53 -3.56
CA TYR A 177 11.78 13.80 -4.97
C TYR A 177 13.00 13.48 -5.84
N PRO A 178 12.80 13.13 -7.12
CA PRO A 178 13.91 12.90 -8.03
C PRO A 178 14.65 14.22 -8.31
N ASP A 179 15.93 14.12 -8.67
CA ASP A 179 16.68 15.26 -9.20
C ASP A 179 15.99 15.77 -10.48
N PRO A 180 15.56 17.05 -10.54
CA PRO A 180 14.92 17.64 -11.72
C PRO A 180 15.78 17.57 -13.00
N LYS A 181 17.10 17.45 -12.86
CA LYS A 181 18.07 17.34 -13.97
C LYS A 181 18.33 15.90 -14.39
N HIS A 182 17.73 14.92 -13.72
CA HIS A 182 17.96 13.52 -14.04
C HIS A 182 17.54 13.20 -15.49
N PRO A 183 18.38 12.50 -16.29
CA PRO A 183 18.12 12.27 -17.72
C PRO A 183 16.79 11.57 -18.01
N LYS A 184 16.37 10.62 -17.16
CA LYS A 184 15.03 9.99 -17.26
C LYS A 184 13.86 10.99 -17.20
N LEU A 185 13.96 12.07 -16.43
CA LEU A 185 12.91 13.11 -16.42
C LEU A 185 12.92 13.91 -17.73
N ALA A 186 14.09 14.14 -18.32
CA ALA A 186 14.19 14.76 -19.64
C ALA A 186 13.57 13.88 -20.72
N GLU A 187 13.74 12.56 -20.66
CA GLU A 187 13.06 11.61 -21.56
C GLU A 187 11.55 11.62 -21.38
N LEU A 188 11.06 11.56 -20.15
CA LEU A 188 9.62 11.68 -19.85
C LEU A 188 9.03 12.97 -20.40
N ARG A 189 9.73 14.09 -20.24
CA ARG A 189 9.29 15.38 -20.76
C ARG A 189 9.09 15.35 -22.27
N ARG A 190 9.91 14.61 -23.02
CA ARG A 190 9.75 14.44 -24.48
C ARG A 190 8.51 13.60 -24.86
N MET A 191 8.01 12.76 -23.95
CA MET A 191 6.79 11.97 -24.17
C MET A 191 5.51 12.79 -24.01
N ILE A 192 5.60 13.98 -23.39
CA ILE A 192 4.44 14.85 -23.14
C ILE A 192 4.05 15.56 -24.44
N PRO A 193 2.78 15.46 -24.88
CA PRO A 193 2.37 16.07 -26.14
C PRO A 193 2.38 17.60 -26.06
N ARG A 194 2.62 18.24 -27.20
CA ARG A 194 2.58 19.72 -27.30
C ARG A 194 1.26 20.31 -26.81
N SER A 195 0.12 19.62 -26.99
CA SER A 195 -1.19 20.09 -26.49
C SER A 195 -1.21 20.35 -24.98
N VAL A 196 -0.39 19.63 -24.20
CA VAL A 196 -0.23 19.86 -22.76
C VAL A 196 0.73 21.02 -22.52
N THR A 197 1.87 21.05 -23.20
CA THR A 197 2.94 22.03 -22.93
C THR A 197 2.70 23.42 -23.53
N ARG A 198 1.70 23.59 -24.40
CA ARG A 198 1.38 24.88 -25.06
C ARG A 198 0.93 25.97 -24.11
N SER A 199 0.30 25.62 -22.99
CA SER A 199 -0.17 26.60 -22.00
C SER A 199 0.98 27.08 -21.13
N SER A 200 1.13 28.40 -20.98
CA SER A 200 2.01 29.02 -19.96
C SER A 200 1.40 28.94 -18.56
N ASP A 201 0.06 28.96 -18.47
CA ASP A 201 -0.68 28.77 -17.21
C ASP A 201 -0.42 27.35 -16.66
N PRO A 202 0.19 27.23 -15.46
CA PRO A 202 0.53 25.95 -14.85
C PRO A 202 -0.71 25.10 -14.52
N TRP A 203 -1.82 25.73 -14.12
CA TRP A 203 -3.07 25.03 -13.81
C TRP A 203 -3.69 24.42 -15.05
N ARG A 204 -3.82 25.20 -16.14
CA ARG A 204 -4.28 24.68 -17.43
C ARG A 204 -3.39 23.55 -17.96
N ARG A 205 -2.08 23.63 -17.74
CA ARG A 205 -1.13 22.56 -18.10
C ARG A 205 -1.41 21.27 -17.32
N LEU A 206 -1.67 21.36 -16.01
CA LEU A 206 -2.02 20.20 -15.17
C LEU A 206 -3.37 19.59 -15.57
N LEU A 207 -4.38 20.40 -15.84
CA LEU A 207 -5.68 19.92 -16.33
C LEU A 207 -5.53 19.21 -17.69
N ALA A 208 -4.80 19.81 -18.62
CA ALA A 208 -4.52 19.19 -19.93
C ALA A 208 -3.75 17.87 -19.78
N LEU A 209 -2.76 17.82 -18.88
CA LEU A 209 -2.01 16.60 -18.58
C LEU A 209 -2.95 15.51 -18.02
N ARG A 210 -3.80 15.87 -17.06
CA ARG A 210 -4.75 14.94 -16.43
C ARG A 210 -5.70 14.33 -17.46
N THR A 211 -6.32 15.16 -18.31
CA THR A 211 -7.18 14.71 -19.41
C THR A 211 -6.41 13.83 -20.40
N TRP A 212 -5.17 14.17 -20.73
CA TRP A 212 -4.35 13.35 -21.62
C TRP A 212 -4.08 11.97 -21.01
N VAL A 213 -3.67 11.88 -19.74
CA VAL A 213 -3.43 10.61 -19.05
C VAL A 213 -4.70 9.77 -18.98
N ALA A 214 -5.83 10.35 -18.56
CA ALA A 214 -7.13 9.65 -18.43
C ALA A 214 -7.61 9.00 -19.74
N THR A 215 -7.18 9.51 -20.88
CA THR A 215 -7.58 9.04 -22.22
C THR A 215 -6.57 8.11 -22.87
N ARG A 216 -5.48 7.73 -22.18
CA ARG A 216 -4.43 6.88 -22.76
C ARG A 216 -4.80 5.40 -22.81
N TRP A 217 -5.59 4.92 -21.86
CA TRP A 217 -6.07 3.54 -21.83
C TRP A 217 -7.37 3.41 -21.06
N SER A 218 -8.08 2.30 -21.28
CA SER A 218 -9.24 1.95 -20.47
C SER A 218 -8.80 1.30 -19.16
N HIS A 219 -9.43 1.67 -18.05
CA HIS A 219 -9.11 1.09 -16.75
C HIS A 219 -9.35 -0.43 -16.73
N ASP A 220 -8.27 -1.19 -16.50
CA ASP A 220 -8.26 -2.65 -16.57
C ASP A 220 -7.59 -3.28 -15.33
N PRO A 221 -8.34 -3.86 -14.38
CA PRO A 221 -7.82 -4.57 -13.22
C PRO A 221 -7.62 -6.06 -13.52
N PHE A 222 -7.92 -6.53 -14.73
CA PHE A 222 -7.89 -7.94 -15.08
C PHE A 222 -6.79 -8.21 -16.10
N GLY A 223 -5.77 -8.94 -15.68
CA GLY A 223 -4.65 -9.26 -16.56
C GLY A 223 -3.58 -10.07 -15.82
N PRO A 224 -2.69 -10.76 -16.55
CA PRO A 224 -1.68 -11.62 -15.93
C PRO A 224 -0.58 -10.82 -15.18
N PRO A 225 0.09 -9.82 -15.76
CA PRO A 225 1.05 -8.98 -15.05
C PRO A 225 0.42 -7.67 -14.56
N TYR A 226 0.73 -7.34 -13.32
CA TYR A 226 0.58 -6.00 -12.77
C TYR A 226 1.61 -5.07 -13.41
N CYS A 227 1.21 -3.91 -13.96
CA CYS A 227 2.20 -2.99 -14.54
C CYS A 227 3.14 -2.45 -13.44
N PRO A 228 4.44 -2.29 -13.72
CA PRO A 228 5.36 -1.72 -12.75
C PRO A 228 5.07 -0.23 -12.55
N TRP A 229 5.57 0.35 -11.45
CA TRP A 229 5.58 1.80 -11.24
C TRP A 229 6.69 2.47 -12.07
N ASP A 230 6.56 2.38 -13.38
CA ASP A 230 7.46 2.99 -14.36
C ASP A 230 6.62 3.60 -15.48
N ALA A 231 6.53 4.93 -15.52
CA ALA A 231 5.63 5.63 -16.44
C ALA A 231 5.86 5.29 -17.93
N PRO A 232 7.10 5.21 -18.45
CA PRO A 232 7.36 4.77 -19.82
C PRO A 232 6.83 3.36 -20.09
N THR A 233 7.10 2.41 -19.19
CA THR A 233 6.62 1.03 -19.32
C THR A 233 5.10 0.96 -19.26
N ILE A 234 4.45 1.68 -18.35
CA ILE A 234 2.98 1.73 -18.26
C ILE A 234 2.40 2.23 -19.58
N LEU A 235 2.88 3.37 -20.10
CA LEU A 235 2.37 3.96 -21.35
C LEU A 235 2.53 3.01 -22.53
N ASP A 236 3.66 2.33 -22.60
CA ASP A 236 3.97 1.40 -23.66
C ASP A 236 3.17 0.08 -23.57
N TRP A 237 3.06 -0.53 -22.39
CA TRP A 237 2.24 -1.71 -22.15
C TRP A 237 0.77 -1.42 -22.38
N ALA A 238 0.30 -0.27 -21.92
CA ALA A 238 -1.06 0.21 -22.14
C ALA A 238 -1.37 0.34 -23.63
N ARG A 239 -0.46 0.94 -24.42
CA ARG A 239 -0.59 1.10 -25.87
C ARG A 239 -0.61 -0.25 -26.60
N ARG A 240 0.23 -1.19 -26.20
CA ARG A 240 0.38 -2.49 -26.87
C ARG A 240 -0.63 -3.56 -26.40
N ASP A 241 -1.33 -3.28 -25.32
CA ASP A 241 -2.15 -4.24 -24.59
C ASP A 241 -1.41 -5.53 -24.21
N ARG A 242 -0.12 -5.40 -23.88
CA ARG A 242 0.75 -6.54 -23.56
C ARG A 242 1.73 -6.21 -22.44
N GLY A 243 1.84 -7.10 -21.46
CA GLY A 243 2.84 -7.03 -20.39
C GLY A 243 4.00 -8.00 -20.57
N HIS A 244 4.76 -8.22 -19.50
CA HIS A 244 5.99 -9.02 -19.52
C HIS A 244 5.79 -10.46 -20.04
N SER A 245 4.64 -11.09 -19.78
CA SER A 245 4.33 -12.45 -20.26
C SER A 245 3.87 -12.51 -21.72
N GLY A 246 3.87 -11.38 -22.44
CA GLY A 246 3.34 -11.28 -23.82
C GLY A 246 1.81 -11.34 -23.91
N ARG A 247 1.12 -11.58 -22.80
CA ARG A 247 -0.35 -11.53 -22.66
C ARG A 247 -0.77 -10.15 -22.13
N GLY A 248 -2.07 -9.93 -21.90
CA GLY A 248 -2.65 -8.65 -21.44
C GLY A 248 -1.97 -8.02 -20.21
N LYS A 249 -2.50 -6.92 -19.69
CA LYS A 249 -1.88 -6.20 -18.56
C LYS A 249 -2.92 -5.65 -17.59
N VAL A 250 -2.57 -5.59 -16.31
CA VAL A 250 -3.34 -4.83 -15.32
C VAL A 250 -2.86 -3.38 -15.29
N ALA A 251 -3.72 -2.47 -15.73
CA ALA A 251 -3.52 -1.03 -15.71
C ALA A 251 -4.76 -0.34 -15.10
N MET A 252 -4.79 -0.29 -13.77
CA MET A 252 -5.86 0.32 -12.95
C MET A 252 -5.47 1.69 -12.38
N CYS A 253 -6.29 2.24 -11.47
CA CYS A 253 -6.13 3.57 -10.85
C CYS A 253 -4.69 3.94 -10.46
N VAL A 254 -3.95 3.00 -9.85
CA VAL A 254 -2.54 3.19 -9.45
C VAL A 254 -1.67 3.70 -10.60
N HIS A 255 -1.83 3.13 -11.79
CA HIS A 255 -0.99 3.43 -12.95
C HIS A 255 -1.33 4.78 -13.56
N PHE A 256 -2.60 5.21 -13.52
CA PHE A 256 -2.98 6.56 -13.93
C PHE A 256 -2.32 7.59 -13.01
N GLY A 257 -2.36 7.36 -11.70
CA GLY A 257 -1.68 8.22 -10.73
C GLY A 257 -0.17 8.25 -10.93
N VAL A 258 0.49 7.09 -11.02
CA VAL A 258 1.94 7.00 -11.22
C VAL A 258 2.38 7.74 -12.50
N VAL A 259 1.68 7.53 -13.62
CA VAL A 259 1.98 8.24 -14.87
C VAL A 259 1.78 9.75 -14.71
N PHE A 260 0.66 10.17 -14.13
CA PHE A 260 0.38 11.60 -13.92
C PHE A 260 1.43 12.28 -13.02
N ALA A 261 1.73 11.71 -11.85
CA ALA A 261 2.74 12.27 -10.95
C ALA A 261 4.13 12.32 -11.59
N SER A 262 4.52 11.28 -12.33
CA SER A 262 5.82 11.23 -13.01
C SER A 262 5.94 12.30 -14.09
N LEU A 263 4.89 12.50 -14.89
CA LEU A 263 4.88 13.51 -15.95
C LEU A 263 4.74 14.93 -15.41
N ALA A 264 3.95 15.14 -14.35
CA ALA A 264 3.90 16.42 -13.64
C ALA A 264 5.29 16.78 -13.09
N THR A 265 5.97 15.82 -12.48
CA THR A 265 7.36 15.97 -12.01
C THR A 265 8.31 16.31 -13.17
N ALA A 266 8.18 15.64 -14.32
CA ALA A 266 8.97 15.95 -15.51
C ALA A 266 8.70 17.37 -16.05
N LEU A 267 7.50 17.92 -15.87
CA LEU A 267 7.16 19.32 -16.20
C LEU A 267 7.66 20.35 -15.18
N GLY A 268 8.30 19.90 -14.08
CA GLY A 268 8.83 20.77 -13.03
C GLY A 268 7.87 21.00 -11.86
N PHE A 269 6.72 20.33 -11.83
CA PHE A 269 5.82 20.39 -10.69
C PHE A 269 6.29 19.47 -9.56
N ARG A 270 6.08 19.88 -8.31
CA ARG A 270 6.25 18.97 -7.18
C ARG A 270 4.97 18.15 -7.03
N ALA A 271 5.02 16.86 -7.40
CA ALA A 271 3.88 15.96 -7.38
C ALA A 271 4.14 14.74 -6.47
N ARG A 272 3.12 14.25 -5.76
CA ARG A 272 3.21 13.07 -4.90
C ARG A 272 2.05 12.10 -5.12
N CYS A 273 2.33 10.80 -5.01
CA CYS A 273 1.32 9.75 -5.12
C CYS A 273 0.56 9.59 -3.80
N ILE A 274 -0.76 9.44 -3.90
CA ILE A 274 -1.67 9.28 -2.77
C ILE A 274 -2.45 7.99 -2.92
N ALA A 275 -2.45 7.16 -1.89
CA ALA A 275 -3.40 6.07 -1.77
C ALA A 275 -4.51 6.48 -0.81
N VAL A 276 -5.75 6.25 -1.23
CA VAL A 276 -6.95 6.54 -0.44
C VAL A 276 -7.80 5.29 -0.29
N THR A 277 -8.46 5.12 0.85
CA THR A 277 -9.45 4.05 1.02
C THR A 277 -10.52 4.40 2.04
N ARG A 278 -11.72 3.85 1.88
CA ARG A 278 -12.77 3.96 2.89
C ARG A 278 -12.37 3.27 4.20
N ALA A 279 -11.71 2.13 4.10
CA ALA A 279 -11.25 1.32 5.23
C ALA A 279 -10.09 0.40 4.79
N ILE A 280 -9.11 0.17 5.67
CA ILE A 280 -8.03 -0.79 5.43
C ILE A 280 -8.62 -2.18 5.15
N GLY A 281 -8.12 -2.85 4.10
CA GLY A 281 -8.60 -4.17 3.67
C GLY A 281 -9.89 -4.17 2.85
N SER A 282 -10.51 -3.01 2.61
CA SER A 282 -11.67 -2.91 1.71
C SER A 282 -11.26 -2.84 0.24
N ASN A 283 -12.17 -3.25 -0.65
CA ASN A 283 -12.06 -3.02 -2.10
C ASN A 283 -12.45 -1.59 -2.52
N ASP A 284 -12.74 -0.71 -1.56
CA ASP A 284 -13.13 0.69 -1.77
C ASP A 284 -11.91 1.62 -1.72
N GLY A 285 -10.77 1.14 -2.20
CA GLY A 285 -9.53 1.90 -2.34
C GLY A 285 -9.42 2.58 -3.70
N HIS A 286 -8.70 3.69 -3.75
CA HIS A 286 -8.38 4.41 -4.98
C HIS A 286 -6.98 5.01 -4.89
N PHE A 287 -6.43 5.37 -6.04
CA PHE A 287 -5.08 5.91 -6.13
C PHE A 287 -5.09 7.19 -6.95
N LEU A 288 -4.50 8.23 -6.34
CA LEU A 288 -4.61 9.62 -6.75
C LEU A 288 -3.22 10.27 -6.70
N CYS A 289 -3.16 11.55 -7.04
CA CYS A 289 -1.95 12.35 -6.91
C CYS A 289 -2.29 13.70 -6.30
N GLU A 290 -1.32 14.29 -5.61
CA GLU A 290 -1.36 15.72 -5.31
C GLU A 290 -0.25 16.44 -6.04
N VAL A 291 -0.53 17.68 -6.44
CA VAL A 291 0.46 18.60 -7.01
C VAL A 291 0.48 19.85 -6.16
N LEU A 292 1.67 20.32 -5.78
CA LEU A 292 1.82 21.55 -5.01
C LEU A 292 1.63 22.74 -5.94
N ASP A 293 0.57 23.50 -5.72
CA ASP A 293 0.43 24.84 -6.24
C ASP A 293 1.41 25.76 -5.51
N GLN A 294 2.40 26.25 -6.25
CA GLN A 294 3.46 27.11 -5.71
C GLN A 294 2.93 28.49 -5.33
N GLU A 295 1.94 29.02 -6.06
CA GLU A 295 1.41 30.36 -5.82
C GLU A 295 0.62 30.40 -4.51
N GLN A 296 -0.17 29.35 -4.27
CA GLN A 296 -0.99 29.23 -3.05
C GLN A 296 -0.25 28.54 -1.90
N GLY A 297 0.86 27.86 -2.17
CA GLY A 297 1.56 27.03 -1.18
C GLY A 297 0.72 25.85 -0.69
N ARG A 298 -0.16 25.31 -1.54
CA ARG A 298 -1.14 24.27 -1.16
C ARG A 298 -1.10 23.07 -2.09
N TRP A 299 -1.32 21.90 -1.52
CA TRP A 299 -1.50 20.67 -2.28
C TRP A 299 -2.89 20.64 -2.90
N ILE A 300 -2.97 20.24 -4.17
CA ILE A 300 -4.23 20.06 -4.89
C ILE A 300 -4.34 18.60 -5.30
N LEU A 301 -5.49 17.98 -5.00
CA LEU A 301 -5.79 16.59 -5.34
C LEU A 301 -6.20 16.47 -6.81
N HIS A 302 -5.54 15.59 -7.53
CA HIS A 302 -5.80 15.24 -8.93
C HIS A 302 -6.11 13.75 -9.07
N ASP A 303 -7.18 13.45 -9.78
CA ASP A 303 -7.55 12.10 -10.20
C ASP A 303 -7.36 11.94 -11.71
N ALA A 304 -6.25 11.34 -12.11
CA ALA A 304 -5.97 11.08 -13.51
C ALA A 304 -6.69 9.85 -14.07
N ASN A 305 -7.33 9.02 -13.23
CA ASN A 305 -8.14 7.89 -13.69
C ASN A 305 -9.55 8.35 -14.08
N PHE A 306 -10.11 9.29 -13.33
CA PHE A 306 -11.44 9.85 -13.58
C PHE A 306 -11.42 11.28 -14.17
N ASP A 307 -10.25 11.78 -14.52
CA ASP A 307 -10.04 13.16 -15.01
C ASP A 307 -10.75 14.23 -14.17
N LEU A 308 -10.57 14.19 -12.84
CA LEU A 308 -11.27 15.12 -11.95
C LEU A 308 -10.39 15.67 -10.84
N HIS A 309 -10.93 16.66 -10.15
CA HIS A 309 -10.47 17.19 -8.88
C HIS A 309 -11.69 17.65 -8.08
N TYR A 310 -11.48 17.94 -6.80
CA TYR A 310 -12.50 18.55 -5.95
C TYR A 310 -12.17 20.02 -5.75
N GLU A 311 -13.19 20.86 -5.89
CA GLU A 311 -13.10 22.31 -5.79
C GLU A 311 -14.40 22.84 -5.19
N ASP A 312 -14.24 23.73 -4.24
CA ASP A 312 -15.34 24.48 -3.66
C ASP A 312 -15.15 25.97 -4.00
N ASP A 313 -14.72 26.79 -3.05
CA ASP A 313 -14.14 28.11 -3.26
C ASP A 313 -12.76 28.05 -3.95
N ARG A 314 -12.05 26.94 -3.73
CA ARG A 314 -10.72 26.67 -4.26
C ARG A 314 -10.48 25.16 -4.42
N PRO A 315 -9.48 24.74 -5.21
CA PRO A 315 -9.10 23.34 -5.30
C PRO A 315 -8.68 22.77 -3.94
N LEU A 316 -9.09 21.54 -3.69
CA LEU A 316 -8.93 20.86 -2.41
C LEU A 316 -7.77 19.86 -2.42
N SER A 317 -7.08 19.75 -1.29
CA SER A 317 -6.11 18.70 -0.99
C SER A 317 -6.80 17.39 -0.57
N ALA A 318 -6.04 16.30 -0.51
CA ALA A 318 -6.53 15.04 0.06
C ALA A 318 -6.95 15.18 1.53
N VAL A 319 -6.25 16.01 2.31
CA VAL A 319 -6.59 16.28 3.71
C VAL A 319 -7.91 17.04 3.80
N ASP A 320 -8.10 18.08 2.98
CA ASP A 320 -9.36 18.86 2.96
C ASP A 320 -10.55 17.94 2.67
N VAL A 321 -10.41 17.04 1.69
CA VAL A 321 -11.45 16.06 1.35
C VAL A 321 -11.67 15.09 2.52
N ALA A 322 -10.61 14.50 3.09
CA ALA A 322 -10.72 13.54 4.18
C ALA A 322 -11.39 14.12 5.43
N GLN A 323 -11.08 15.37 5.78
CA GLN A 323 -11.69 16.09 6.89
C GLN A 323 -13.18 16.35 6.64
N ARG A 324 -13.54 16.90 5.47
CA ARG A 324 -14.94 17.14 5.10
C ARG A 324 -15.78 15.86 5.15
N ILE A 325 -15.26 14.74 4.62
CA ILE A 325 -15.91 13.42 4.74
C ILE A 325 -16.01 12.96 6.20
N GLY A 326 -14.97 13.19 7.00
CA GLY A 326 -14.97 12.91 8.43
C GLY A 326 -16.07 13.65 9.20
N ASP A 327 -16.36 14.88 8.77
CA ASP A 327 -17.40 15.75 9.32
C ASP A 327 -18.80 15.45 8.76
N GLY A 328 -18.93 14.42 7.91
CA GLY A 328 -20.20 13.98 7.34
C GLY A 328 -20.64 14.71 6.06
N ALA A 329 -19.77 15.55 5.48
CA ALA A 329 -20.06 16.19 4.20
C ALA A 329 -19.93 15.20 3.03
N SER A 330 -20.56 15.55 1.91
CA SER A 330 -20.44 14.84 0.63
C SER A 330 -19.74 15.74 -0.39
N MET A 331 -18.81 15.20 -1.16
CA MET A 331 -18.05 15.97 -2.17
C MET A 331 -18.72 16.08 -3.54
N LYS A 332 -19.95 15.57 -3.70
CA LYS A 332 -20.64 15.45 -5.00
C LYS A 332 -20.72 16.77 -5.78
N ASP A 333 -20.93 17.88 -5.08
CA ASP A 333 -21.09 19.21 -5.69
C ASP A 333 -19.76 19.94 -5.89
N CYS A 334 -18.69 19.41 -5.29
CA CYS A 334 -17.33 19.92 -5.45
C CYS A 334 -16.60 19.27 -6.64
N VAL A 335 -17.18 18.28 -7.31
CA VAL A 335 -16.49 17.59 -8.41
C VAL A 335 -16.35 18.50 -9.63
N ARG A 336 -15.12 18.62 -10.13
CA ARG A 336 -14.79 19.29 -11.39
C ARG A 336 -14.12 18.30 -12.34
N ALA A 337 -14.94 17.73 -13.22
CA ALA A 337 -14.52 16.73 -14.20
C ALA A 337 -14.06 17.38 -15.52
N GLY A 338 -13.03 16.80 -16.12
CA GLY A 338 -12.58 17.10 -17.47
C GLY A 338 -13.23 16.19 -18.51
N ARG A 339 -12.80 16.34 -19.77
CA ARG A 339 -13.34 15.59 -20.92
C ARG A 339 -12.94 14.12 -20.94
N GLY A 340 -11.97 13.72 -20.11
CA GLY A 340 -11.48 12.35 -19.98
C GLY A 340 -12.22 11.49 -18.96
N LEU A 341 -13.28 12.01 -18.32
CA LEU A 341 -14.09 11.23 -17.37
C LEU A 341 -14.61 9.95 -18.05
N PRO A 342 -14.32 8.74 -17.52
CA PRO A 342 -14.65 7.50 -18.19
C PRO A 342 -16.17 7.29 -18.26
N THR A 343 -16.64 6.93 -19.45
CA THR A 343 -18.02 6.48 -19.71
C THR A 343 -18.15 4.97 -19.79
N LYS A 344 -17.03 4.24 -19.72
CA LYS A 344 -16.94 2.79 -19.77
C LYS A 344 -15.62 2.30 -19.14
N PRO A 345 -15.52 1.01 -18.78
CA PRO A 345 -16.61 0.02 -18.66
C PRO A 345 -17.56 0.36 -17.50
N ALA A 346 -18.77 -0.23 -17.48
CA ALA A 346 -19.83 0.07 -16.51
C ALA A 346 -19.36 0.01 -15.05
N ARG A 347 -18.52 -0.97 -14.70
CA ARG A 347 -17.93 -1.09 -13.35
C ARG A 347 -17.10 0.14 -12.91
N VAL A 348 -16.45 0.82 -13.84
CA VAL A 348 -15.66 2.03 -13.57
C VAL A 348 -16.59 3.22 -13.36
N VAL A 349 -17.63 3.34 -14.20
CA VAL A 349 -18.68 4.35 -14.03
C VAL A 349 -19.41 4.17 -12.69
N GLU A 350 -19.65 2.93 -12.28
CA GLU A 350 -20.27 2.61 -11.00
C GLU A 350 -19.35 2.96 -9.82
N ALA A 351 -18.06 2.62 -9.91
CA ALA A 351 -17.08 3.05 -8.91
C ALA A 351 -17.04 4.59 -8.77
N TYR A 352 -17.11 5.32 -9.89
CA TYR A 352 -17.24 6.77 -9.87
C TYR A 352 -18.48 7.23 -9.10
N ARG A 353 -19.67 6.71 -9.46
CA ARG A 353 -20.94 7.12 -8.84
C ARG A 353 -21.00 6.80 -7.35
N ARG A 354 -20.53 5.61 -6.97
CA ARG A 354 -20.64 5.07 -5.61
C ARG A 354 -19.61 5.67 -4.65
N LEU A 355 -18.39 5.92 -5.10
CA LEU A 355 -17.25 6.12 -4.20
C LEU A 355 -16.43 7.37 -4.51
N ILE A 356 -16.13 7.61 -5.80
CA ILE A 356 -15.26 8.73 -6.17
C ILE A 356 -16.02 10.05 -6.11
N ARG A 357 -17.22 10.10 -6.67
CA ARG A 357 -18.01 11.34 -6.72
C ARG A 357 -18.35 11.87 -5.34
N SER A 358 -18.66 11.00 -4.37
CA SER A 358 -18.93 11.41 -2.99
C SER A 358 -17.66 11.78 -2.22
N GLY A 359 -16.48 11.32 -2.64
CA GLY A 359 -15.24 11.44 -1.89
C GLY A 359 -15.05 10.37 -0.82
N ASP A 360 -15.97 9.40 -0.68
CA ASP A 360 -15.95 8.39 0.38
C ASP A 360 -14.67 7.52 0.40
N CYS A 361 -14.01 7.37 -0.76
CA CYS A 361 -12.69 6.72 -0.81
C CYS A 361 -11.61 7.48 -0.05
N CYS A 362 -11.76 8.77 0.23
CA CYS A 362 -10.77 9.61 0.89
C CYS A 362 -10.88 9.60 2.42
N ARG A 363 -11.64 8.68 3.01
CA ARG A 363 -11.80 8.59 4.46
C ARG A 363 -10.49 8.26 5.19
N LEU A 364 -9.63 7.46 4.57
CA LEU A 364 -8.23 7.24 4.95
C LEU A 364 -7.36 7.64 3.76
N ILE A 365 -6.28 8.37 4.03
CA ILE A 365 -5.35 8.83 3.00
C ILE A 365 -3.91 8.55 3.42
N SER A 366 -3.05 8.32 2.44
CA SER A 366 -1.62 8.13 2.68
C SER A 366 -0.76 8.64 1.53
N VAL A 367 0.47 9.05 1.84
CA VAL A 367 1.46 9.55 0.88
C VAL A 367 2.57 8.53 0.68
N TRP A 368 2.95 8.28 -0.58
CA TRP A 368 4.16 7.55 -0.90
C TRP A 368 5.37 8.47 -0.75
N ARG A 369 6.28 8.16 0.18
CA ARG A 369 7.39 9.07 0.52
C ARG A 369 8.52 9.09 -0.51
N ARG A 370 8.67 8.05 -1.33
CA ARG A 370 9.79 7.90 -2.28
C ARG A 370 9.33 8.19 -3.70
N MET A 371 9.13 9.48 -4.00
CA MET A 371 8.69 9.96 -5.33
C MET A 371 9.81 9.93 -6.37
N ASP A 372 11.02 9.58 -5.95
CA ASP A 372 12.18 9.29 -6.79
C ASP A 372 12.17 7.87 -7.40
N PHE A 373 11.05 7.12 -7.31
CA PHE A 373 10.94 5.77 -7.88
C PHE A 373 11.22 5.70 -9.39
N MET A 374 11.06 6.80 -10.14
CA MET A 374 11.43 6.85 -11.56
C MET A 374 12.94 6.78 -11.78
N THR A 375 13.71 7.41 -10.88
CA THR A 375 15.17 7.46 -10.95
C THR A 375 15.81 6.32 -10.17
N ASP A 376 15.13 5.82 -9.14
CA ASP A 376 15.48 4.65 -8.33
C ASP A 376 14.31 3.64 -8.31
N PRO A 377 14.19 2.76 -9.32
CA PRO A 377 13.09 1.79 -9.38
C PRO A 377 13.03 0.81 -8.20
N SER A 378 14.12 0.66 -7.44
CA SER A 378 14.16 -0.23 -6.28
C SER A 378 13.21 0.22 -5.15
N VAL A 379 12.77 1.48 -5.19
CA VAL A 379 11.90 2.09 -4.19
C VAL A 379 10.47 2.28 -4.68
N ALA A 380 10.11 1.72 -5.83
CA ALA A 380 8.72 1.49 -6.17
C ALA A 380 8.09 0.43 -5.24
N PRO A 381 6.82 0.56 -4.84
CA PRO A 381 6.11 -0.54 -4.21
C PRO A 381 5.76 -1.61 -5.26
N GLY A 382 6.10 -2.86 -4.97
CA GLY A 382 5.74 -3.98 -5.84
C GLY A 382 4.27 -4.33 -5.64
N HIS A 383 3.52 -4.53 -6.74
CA HIS A 383 2.13 -5.03 -6.69
C HIS A 383 1.14 -4.18 -5.87
N HIS A 384 1.47 -2.91 -5.59
CA HIS A 384 0.61 -2.01 -4.82
C HIS A 384 -0.83 -1.98 -5.35
N GLY A 385 -1.83 -1.99 -4.48
CA GLY A 385 -3.24 -1.99 -4.91
C GLY A 385 -3.73 -3.32 -5.50
N SER A 386 -2.85 -4.30 -5.75
CA SER A 386 -3.25 -5.70 -5.98
C SER A 386 -3.19 -6.57 -4.72
N VAL A 387 -2.54 -6.07 -3.67
CA VAL A 387 -2.47 -6.63 -2.31
C VAL A 387 -2.87 -5.52 -1.33
N ALA A 388 -3.58 -5.86 -0.24
CA ALA A 388 -4.36 -4.94 0.62
C ALA A 388 -3.60 -3.83 1.38
N TYR A 389 -2.84 -2.99 0.68
CA TYR A 389 -2.02 -1.86 1.17
C TYR A 389 -1.09 -2.29 2.31
N LEU A 390 0.13 -2.67 1.95
CA LEU A 390 0.99 -3.42 2.88
C LEU A 390 2.27 -2.65 3.22
N GLU A 391 2.72 -1.77 2.34
CA GLU A 391 4.08 -1.28 2.38
C GLU A 391 4.32 -0.31 3.57
N PRO A 392 5.43 -0.46 4.32
CA PRO A 392 5.71 0.36 5.49
C PRO A 392 6.13 1.80 5.15
N GLN A 393 6.40 2.12 3.89
CA GLN A 393 6.81 3.46 3.45
C GLN A 393 5.63 4.44 3.28
N TRP A 394 4.38 3.95 3.32
CA TRP A 394 3.19 4.80 3.31
C TRP A 394 3.10 5.61 4.60
N VAL A 395 2.99 6.92 4.45
CA VAL A 395 2.71 7.82 5.57
C VAL A 395 1.20 8.05 5.62
N TRP A 396 0.54 7.47 6.61
CA TRP A 396 -0.91 7.59 6.78
C TRP A 396 -1.28 8.87 7.53
N PHE A 397 -2.30 9.57 7.04
CA PHE A 397 -2.96 10.62 7.80
C PHE A 397 -3.83 9.96 8.86
N ASP A 398 -3.47 10.16 10.12
CA ASP A 398 -4.08 9.45 11.24
C ASP A 398 -4.34 10.40 12.41
N PRO A 399 -5.35 11.28 12.33
CA PRO A 399 -5.63 12.21 13.41
C PRO A 399 -6.17 11.55 14.68
N SER A 400 -6.62 10.28 14.66
CA SER A 400 -7.16 9.59 15.86
C SER A 400 -7.49 8.09 15.74
N ARG A 401 -7.04 7.33 14.74
CA ARG A 401 -7.63 6.02 14.39
C ARG A 401 -6.74 4.80 14.67
N GLU A 402 -7.29 3.81 15.37
CA GLU A 402 -6.71 2.45 15.46
C GLU A 402 -6.60 1.77 14.08
N GLU A 403 -7.34 2.22 13.07
CA GLU A 403 -7.47 1.58 11.76
C GLU A 403 -6.16 1.47 10.98
N THR A 404 -5.17 2.34 11.23
CA THR A 404 -3.87 2.31 10.56
C THR A 404 -2.75 1.76 11.46
N ALA A 405 -3.09 1.15 12.59
CA ALA A 405 -2.14 0.66 13.58
C ALA A 405 -1.12 -0.36 13.03
N MET A 406 -1.41 -1.08 11.95
CA MET A 406 -0.45 -1.98 11.32
C MET A 406 0.69 -1.25 10.57
N PHE A 407 0.62 0.07 10.40
CA PHE A 407 1.63 0.85 9.68
C PHE A 407 2.56 1.63 10.63
N PRO A 408 3.85 1.78 10.28
CA PRO A 408 4.82 2.46 11.14
C PRO A 408 4.75 3.98 11.05
N LEU A 409 4.36 4.54 9.90
CA LEU A 409 4.41 5.97 9.65
C LEU A 409 3.01 6.57 9.65
N ARG A 410 2.70 7.31 10.71
CA ARG A 410 1.38 7.91 10.96
C ARG A 410 1.57 9.33 11.47
N THR A 411 0.79 10.27 10.95
CA THR A 411 0.97 11.70 11.29
C THR A 411 -0.32 12.50 11.07
N GLY A 412 -0.33 13.71 11.62
CA GLY A 412 -1.40 14.69 11.41
C GLY A 412 -1.14 15.67 10.27
N GLU A 413 -2.02 16.67 10.20
CA GLU A 413 -2.18 17.63 9.10
C GLU A 413 -0.92 18.44 8.80
N LYS A 414 -0.21 18.89 9.84
CA LYS A 414 1.00 19.71 9.70
C LYS A 414 2.07 19.07 8.83
N TRP A 415 2.20 17.74 8.88
CA TRP A 415 3.14 17.03 8.02
C TRP A 415 2.64 17.00 6.58
N PHE A 416 1.37 16.69 6.34
CA PHE A 416 0.79 16.64 5.00
C PHE A 416 0.82 17.98 4.27
N ALA A 417 0.65 19.08 5.00
CA ALA A 417 0.73 20.43 4.44
C ALA A 417 2.16 20.80 3.98
N ARG A 418 3.20 20.36 4.71
CA ARG A 418 4.60 20.77 4.47
C ARG A 418 5.40 19.83 3.55
N SER A 419 5.02 18.55 3.54
CA SER A 419 5.87 17.46 3.03
C SER A 419 5.79 17.23 1.55
#